data_AF-A0A1X7TTK7-F1
#
_entry.id   AF-A0A1X7TTK7-F1
#
_cell.length_a   1.000
_cell.length_b   1.000
_cell.length_c   1.000
_cell.angle_alpha   90.00
_cell.angle_beta   90.00
_cell.angle_gamma   90.00
#
_symmetry.space_group_name_H-M   'P 1'
#
loop_
_entity.id
_entity.type
_entity.pdbx_description
1 polymer ?
#
loop_
_entity_poly.entity_id
_entity_poly.type
_entity_poly.pdbx_seq_one_letter_code
_entity_poly.pdbx_strand_id
1 'polypeptide(L)'
;MAEGKGESSSEASLSSLSVKMVARRKVRRLEKKLELYDRQIRELMEQDLSLEDMNSDKSTYLKEDLIKRKFMETWLELCQLKKLSPTIKLEEKGTGPFDGTPYPEINRKVERLLKSEEDFPDYWDVAQLIDRANEKHSLGIKDKDRQTLSRKVFKEVGERLKKSRDTEWRQLLTDYSKDPTKEDPALTEPLLKETFKKSLEEGQRKLTDLFEEYVSRQEKESDGSCDSSLDEETEATGSSSKKRREEEGGSEREKDESDTNGTNDVIVMGNKTEHEVIVISDED
;
A
#
# COMPACT_ATOMS: atom_id res chain seq x y z
N MET A 1 23.93 -32.43 59.47
CA MET A 1 22.98 -31.31 59.47
C MET A 1 22.98 -30.73 58.08
N ALA A 2 21.87 -30.92 57.37
CA ALA A 2 21.62 -30.39 56.03
C ALA A 2 20.58 -29.29 56.19
N GLU A 3 20.84 -28.10 55.67
CA GLU A 3 19.83 -27.06 55.41
C GLU A 3 20.49 -25.94 54.61
N GLY A 4 19.80 -25.42 53.59
CA GLY A 4 20.23 -24.23 52.85
C GLY A 4 20.38 -24.37 51.32
N LYS A 5 19.46 -25.07 50.63
CA LYS A 5 19.27 -24.95 49.16
C LYS A 5 17.78 -24.99 48.81
N GLY A 6 17.00 -24.04 49.34
CA GLY A 6 15.55 -23.96 49.12
C GLY A 6 15.02 -22.63 48.60
N GLU A 7 15.66 -21.50 48.92
CA GLU A 7 15.01 -20.18 48.79
C GLU A 7 15.20 -19.51 47.41
N SER A 8 16.27 -19.82 46.69
CA SER A 8 16.58 -19.21 45.38
C SER A 8 15.61 -19.60 44.25
N SER A 9 14.97 -20.77 44.34
CA SER A 9 14.06 -21.27 43.31
C SER A 9 12.63 -20.71 43.46
N SER A 10 12.19 -20.46 44.70
CA SER A 10 10.86 -19.90 45.00
C SER A 10 10.75 -18.42 44.68
N GLU A 11 11.78 -17.62 44.94
CA GLU A 11 11.76 -16.18 44.66
C GLU A 11 11.79 -15.87 43.15
N ALA A 12 12.59 -16.62 42.37
CA ALA A 12 12.60 -16.53 40.91
C ALA A 12 11.24 -16.94 40.31
N SER A 13 10.58 -17.93 40.91
CA SER A 13 9.25 -18.38 40.49
C SER A 13 8.17 -17.33 40.79
N LEU A 14 8.15 -16.73 41.98
CA LEU A 14 7.21 -15.67 42.38
C LEU A 14 7.41 -14.37 41.59
N SER A 15 8.66 -13.99 41.35
CA SER A 15 9.04 -12.89 40.45
C SER A 15 8.49 -13.12 39.03
N SER A 16 8.68 -14.33 38.49
CA SER A 16 8.17 -14.67 37.16
C SER A 16 6.63 -14.67 37.06
N LEU A 17 5.93 -15.02 38.15
CA LEU A 17 4.47 -15.01 38.23
C LEU A 17 3.92 -13.58 38.32
N SER A 18 4.58 -12.69 39.07
CA SER A 18 4.27 -11.27 39.15
C SER A 18 4.41 -10.58 37.79
N VAL A 19 5.52 -10.83 37.09
CA VAL A 19 5.77 -10.31 35.72
C VAL A 19 4.70 -10.80 34.74
N LYS A 20 4.34 -12.08 34.80
CA LYS A 20 3.24 -12.65 33.99
C LYS A 20 1.88 -12.00 34.33
N MET A 21 1.63 -11.66 35.59
CA MET A 21 0.39 -11.00 36.01
C MET A 21 0.32 -9.55 35.52
N VAL A 22 1.42 -8.79 35.59
CA VAL A 22 1.52 -7.42 35.07
C VAL A 22 1.33 -7.40 33.55
N ALA A 23 1.98 -8.31 32.82
CA ALA A 23 1.79 -8.46 31.37
C ALA A 23 0.33 -8.77 31.02
N ARG A 24 -0.34 -9.67 31.75
CA ARG A 24 -1.77 -9.98 31.57
C ARG A 24 -2.67 -8.76 31.83
N ARG A 25 -2.36 -7.93 32.82
CA ARG A 25 -3.10 -6.67 33.08
C ARG A 25 -2.91 -5.66 31.95
N LYS A 26 -1.69 -5.53 31.42
CA LYS A 26 -1.39 -4.64 30.29
C LYS A 26 -2.16 -5.07 29.03
N VAL A 27 -2.16 -6.37 28.72
CA VAL A 27 -2.93 -6.93 27.60
C VAL A 27 -4.41 -6.58 27.72
N ARG A 28 -5.03 -6.85 28.89
CA ARG A 28 -6.46 -6.53 29.11
C ARG A 28 -6.76 -5.03 28.96
N ARG A 29 -5.85 -4.16 29.37
CA ARG A 29 -6.01 -2.70 29.22
C ARG A 29 -5.97 -2.30 27.74
N LEU A 30 -5.06 -2.87 26.95
CA LEU A 30 -4.96 -2.61 25.51
C LEU A 30 -6.20 -3.15 24.77
N GLU A 31 -6.69 -4.34 25.12
CA GLU A 31 -7.92 -4.91 24.54
C GLU A 31 -9.13 -4.01 24.77
N LYS A 32 -9.32 -3.51 26.00
CA LYS A 32 -10.39 -2.55 26.31
C LYS A 32 -10.23 -1.23 25.54
N LYS A 33 -9.00 -0.78 25.32
CA LYS A 33 -8.71 0.44 24.57
C LYS A 33 -9.05 0.28 23.09
N LEU A 34 -8.76 -0.88 22.51
CA LEU A 34 -9.15 -1.23 21.15
C LEU A 34 -10.68 -1.28 21.00
N GLU A 35 -11.40 -1.87 21.96
CA GLU A 35 -12.87 -1.89 21.96
C GLU A 35 -13.47 -0.48 22.03
N LEU A 36 -12.87 0.41 22.83
CA LEU A 36 -13.28 1.82 22.88
C LEU A 36 -13.07 2.52 21.54
N TYR A 37 -11.90 2.33 20.91
CA TYR A 37 -11.62 2.90 19.61
C TYR A 37 -12.52 2.35 18.50
N ASP A 38 -12.83 1.05 18.51
CA ASP A 38 -13.77 0.44 17.55
C ASP A 38 -15.15 1.11 17.64
N ARG A 39 -15.65 1.31 18.87
CA ARG A 39 -16.92 2.01 19.09
C ARG A 39 -16.89 3.45 18.57
N GLN A 40 -15.84 4.20 18.91
CA GLN A 40 -15.68 5.57 18.44
C GLN A 40 -15.60 5.67 16.92
N ILE A 41 -14.92 4.73 16.27
CA ILE A 41 -14.85 4.67 14.80
C ILE A 41 -16.25 4.45 14.22
N ARG A 42 -17.04 3.52 14.78
CA ARG A 42 -18.43 3.28 14.33
C ARG A 42 -19.31 4.52 14.48
N GLU A 43 -19.24 5.18 15.64
CA GLU A 43 -20.00 6.42 15.90
C GLU A 43 -19.62 7.52 14.91
N LEU A 44 -18.32 7.73 14.66
CA LEU A 44 -17.84 8.74 13.70
C LEU A 44 -18.21 8.39 12.24
N MET A 45 -18.20 7.11 11.87
CA MET A 45 -18.60 6.64 10.53
C MET A 45 -20.11 6.78 10.25
N GLU A 46 -20.93 6.84 11.30
CA GLU A 46 -22.39 7.01 11.19
C GLU A 46 -22.81 8.48 11.21
N GLN A 47 -21.94 9.38 11.65
CA GLN A 47 -22.24 10.79 11.75
C GLN A 47 -22.19 11.46 10.36
N ASP A 48 -23.27 12.15 10.00
CA ASP A 48 -23.36 12.91 8.75
C ASP A 48 -22.42 14.12 8.75
N LEU A 49 -21.86 14.44 7.58
CA LEU A 49 -20.99 15.60 7.37
C LEU A 49 -21.71 16.68 6.57
N SER A 50 -21.75 17.91 7.09
CA SER A 50 -22.21 19.08 6.35
C SER A 50 -21.15 19.60 5.38
N LEU A 51 -21.54 20.51 4.48
CA LEU A 51 -20.59 21.17 3.56
C LEU A 51 -19.60 22.06 4.32
N GLU A 52 -20.01 22.71 5.41
CA GLU A 52 -19.07 23.48 6.24
C GLU A 52 -18.07 22.55 6.94
N ASP A 53 -18.53 21.42 7.47
CA ASP A 53 -17.67 20.47 8.17
C ASP A 53 -16.62 19.84 7.25
N MET A 54 -16.94 19.60 5.98
CA MET A 54 -15.97 19.08 5.00
C MET A 54 -14.77 20.03 4.78
N ASN A 55 -14.97 21.33 4.99
CA ASN A 55 -13.90 22.33 4.87
C ASN A 55 -13.15 22.58 6.19
N SER A 56 -13.53 21.90 7.27
CA SER A 56 -12.94 22.07 8.59
C SER A 56 -11.79 21.10 8.83
N ASP A 57 -10.68 21.61 9.37
CA ASP A 57 -9.54 20.78 9.83
C ASP A 57 -9.90 19.84 10.99
N LYS A 58 -11.08 20.01 11.59
CA LYS A 58 -11.62 19.20 12.70
C LYS A 58 -12.83 18.38 12.28
N SER A 59 -12.99 18.11 10.97
CA SER A 59 -14.08 17.30 10.45
C SER A 59 -14.13 15.91 11.10
N THR A 60 -15.33 15.34 11.18
CA THR A 60 -15.57 13.99 11.71
C THR A 60 -14.75 12.94 10.97
N TYR A 61 -14.59 13.09 9.65
CA TYR A 61 -13.76 12.22 8.81
C TYR A 61 -12.28 12.23 9.21
N LEU A 62 -11.70 13.41 9.47
CA LEU A 62 -10.30 13.51 9.91
C LEU A 62 -10.12 12.96 11.34
N LYS A 63 -11.12 13.12 12.21
CA LYS A 63 -11.12 12.51 13.55
C LYS A 63 -11.18 10.98 13.47
N GLU A 64 -11.99 10.44 12.56
CA GLU A 64 -12.08 9.00 12.31
C GLU A 64 -10.71 8.42 11.93
N ASP A 65 -10.02 9.06 10.97
CA ASP A 65 -8.67 8.66 10.55
C ASP A 65 -7.65 8.70 11.71
N LEU A 66 -7.69 9.75 12.53
CA LEU A 66 -6.82 9.87 13.70
C LEU A 66 -7.04 8.71 14.69
N ILE A 67 -8.30 8.33 14.95
CA ILE A 67 -8.63 7.23 15.85
C ILE A 67 -8.23 5.88 15.23
N LYS A 68 -8.43 5.69 13.93
CA LYS A 68 -7.94 4.50 13.19
C LYS A 68 -6.42 4.35 13.32
N ARG A 69 -5.65 5.43 13.19
CA ARG A 69 -4.20 5.40 13.42
C ARG A 69 -3.83 4.98 14.85
N LYS A 70 -4.49 5.56 15.85
CA LYS A 70 -4.30 5.19 17.27
C LYS A 70 -4.72 3.75 17.57
N PHE A 71 -5.75 3.25 16.89
CA PHE A 71 -6.17 1.85 16.95
C PHE A 71 -5.04 0.95 16.46
N MET A 72 -4.49 1.23 15.28
CA MET A 72 -3.40 0.46 14.69
C MET A 72 -2.14 0.47 15.57
N GLU A 73 -1.74 1.61 16.12
CA GLU A 73 -0.61 1.70 17.06
C GLU A 73 -0.82 0.80 18.29
N THR A 74 -2.03 0.83 18.86
CA THR A 74 -2.40 0.01 20.04
C THR A 74 -2.45 -1.49 19.67
N TRP A 75 -2.89 -1.83 18.46
CA TRP A 75 -2.89 -3.19 17.92
C TRP A 75 -1.48 -3.73 17.75
N LEU A 76 -0.57 -2.94 17.17
CA LEU A 76 0.83 -3.32 17.01
C LEU A 76 1.50 -3.58 18.37
N GLU A 77 1.25 -2.72 19.36
CA GLU A 77 1.74 -2.93 20.73
C GLU A 77 1.21 -4.26 21.33
N LEU A 78 -0.07 -4.57 21.10
CA LEU A 78 -0.68 -5.81 21.56
C LEU A 78 -0.07 -7.04 20.87
N CYS A 79 0.17 -6.99 19.56
CA CYS A 79 0.81 -8.07 18.81
C CYS A 79 2.23 -8.34 19.30
N GLN A 80 3.01 -7.29 19.57
CA GLN A 80 4.35 -7.42 20.16
C GLN A 80 4.31 -8.12 21.53
N LEU A 81 3.36 -7.74 22.40
CA LEU A 81 3.20 -8.34 23.73
C LEU A 81 2.75 -9.81 23.67
N LYS A 82 1.90 -10.16 22.71
CA LYS A 82 1.41 -11.53 22.51
C LYS A 82 2.32 -12.38 21.61
N LYS A 83 3.36 -11.80 21.00
CA LYS A 83 4.22 -12.44 19.98
C LYS A 83 3.42 -12.96 18.78
N LEU A 84 2.44 -12.17 18.34
CA LEU A 84 1.63 -12.45 17.15
C LEU A 84 2.18 -11.66 15.96
N SER A 85 2.01 -12.21 14.75
CA SER A 85 2.22 -11.45 13.52
C SER A 85 1.20 -10.30 13.46
N PRO A 86 1.62 -9.05 13.19
CA PRO A 86 0.70 -7.93 13.05
C PRO A 86 -0.13 -8.02 11.77
N THR A 87 0.37 -8.74 10.76
CA THR A 87 -0.28 -8.92 9.46
C THR A 87 -1.48 -9.84 9.59
N ILE A 88 -2.68 -9.27 9.45
CA ILE A 88 -3.90 -10.01 9.20
C ILE A 88 -3.87 -10.37 7.72
N LYS A 89 -3.48 -11.61 7.39
CA LYS A 89 -3.55 -12.09 6.01
C LYS A 89 -5.02 -12.31 5.68
N LEU A 90 -5.62 -11.34 5.00
CA LEU A 90 -6.82 -11.58 4.21
C LEU A 90 -6.48 -12.70 3.21
N GLU A 91 -7.40 -13.66 3.02
CA GLU A 91 -7.20 -14.97 2.35
C GLU A 91 -5.97 -15.03 1.43
N GLU A 92 -5.09 -16.02 1.65
CA GLU A 92 -3.81 -16.20 0.95
C GLU A 92 -3.89 -15.62 -0.47
N LYS A 93 -3.15 -14.52 -0.72
CA LYS A 93 -3.00 -13.89 -2.05
C LYS A 93 -3.10 -15.00 -3.07
N GLY A 94 -4.18 -15.02 -3.86
CA GLY A 94 -4.59 -16.14 -4.71
C GLY A 94 -3.64 -16.43 -5.88
N THR A 95 -2.37 -16.11 -5.70
CA THR A 95 -1.21 -16.45 -6.51
C THR A 95 -0.87 -17.91 -6.24
N GLY A 96 -1.75 -18.81 -6.69
CA GLY A 96 -1.44 -20.22 -6.83
C GLY A 96 -0.21 -20.44 -7.73
N PRO A 97 0.17 -21.70 -7.99
CA PRO A 97 1.32 -21.99 -8.84
C PRO A 97 1.22 -21.27 -10.18
N PHE A 98 2.37 -20.81 -10.69
CA PHE A 98 2.45 -20.15 -11.99
C PHE A 98 3.01 -21.13 -13.01
N ASP A 99 2.22 -21.39 -14.05
CA ASP A 99 2.50 -22.35 -15.13
C ASP A 99 2.47 -21.68 -16.52
N GLY A 100 2.62 -20.36 -16.57
CA GLY A 100 2.51 -19.56 -17.80
C GLY A 100 3.63 -19.79 -18.83
N THR A 101 4.74 -20.43 -18.43
CA THR A 101 5.86 -20.77 -19.31
C THR A 101 6.22 -22.26 -19.25
N PRO A 102 6.83 -22.82 -20.32
CA PRO A 102 7.34 -24.19 -20.30
C PRO A 102 8.63 -24.35 -19.46
N TYR A 103 9.17 -23.27 -18.90
CA TYR A 103 10.42 -23.25 -18.15
C TYR A 103 10.14 -23.15 -16.64
N PRO A 104 10.31 -24.23 -15.86
CA PRO A 104 10.03 -24.23 -14.42
C PRO A 104 10.88 -23.21 -13.64
N GLU A 105 12.08 -22.90 -14.12
CA GLU A 105 13.00 -21.94 -13.52
C GLU A 105 12.45 -20.52 -13.56
N ILE A 106 11.83 -20.14 -14.69
CA ILE A 106 11.15 -18.86 -14.86
C ILE A 106 9.90 -18.84 -14.00
N ASN A 107 9.10 -19.91 -14.05
CA ASN A 107 7.87 -20.02 -13.27
C ASN A 107 8.11 -19.81 -11.78
N ARG A 108 9.13 -20.45 -11.19
CA ARG A 108 9.50 -20.28 -9.78
C ARG A 108 9.92 -18.85 -9.41
N LYS A 109 10.55 -18.12 -10.34
CA LYS A 109 10.89 -16.71 -10.11
C LYS A 109 9.65 -15.82 -10.20
N VAL A 110 8.76 -16.08 -11.17
CA VAL A 110 7.49 -15.36 -11.31
C VAL A 110 6.58 -15.61 -10.10
N GLU A 111 6.52 -16.82 -9.56
CA GLU A 111 5.78 -17.11 -8.32
C GLU A 111 6.28 -16.30 -7.13
N ARG A 112 7.60 -16.11 -7.02
CA ARG A 112 8.19 -15.27 -5.98
C ARG A 112 7.80 -13.80 -6.17
N LEU A 113 7.83 -13.31 -7.40
CA LEU A 113 7.37 -11.96 -7.74
C LEU A 113 5.90 -11.78 -7.36
N LEU A 114 5.02 -12.73 -7.71
CA LEU A 114 3.60 -12.70 -7.37
C LEU A 114 3.32 -12.70 -5.86
N LYS A 115 4.14 -13.42 -5.09
CA LYS A 115 4.02 -13.51 -3.62
C LYS A 115 4.65 -12.32 -2.89
N SER A 116 5.49 -11.54 -3.57
CA SER A 116 6.13 -10.39 -2.96
C SER A 116 5.09 -9.33 -2.55
N GLU A 117 5.45 -8.53 -1.55
CA GLU A 117 4.72 -7.32 -1.18
C GLU A 117 5.31 -6.08 -1.87
N GLU A 118 6.23 -6.28 -2.82
CA GLU A 118 6.81 -5.22 -3.62
C GLU A 118 5.77 -4.62 -4.59
N ASP A 119 6.13 -3.48 -5.16
CA ASP A 119 5.29 -2.73 -6.08
C ASP A 119 4.88 -3.55 -7.33
N PHE A 120 3.85 -3.07 -8.02
CA PHE A 120 3.40 -3.70 -9.25
C PHE A 120 4.53 -3.66 -10.28
N PRO A 121 4.99 -4.81 -10.80
CA PRO A 121 6.16 -4.87 -11.67
C PRO A 121 5.85 -4.21 -13.01
N ASP A 122 6.84 -3.55 -13.58
CA ASP A 122 6.76 -3.07 -14.95
C ASP A 122 7.14 -4.18 -15.96
N TYR A 123 7.11 -3.86 -17.25
CA TYR A 123 7.52 -4.80 -18.29
C TYR A 123 9.00 -5.17 -18.20
N TRP A 124 9.84 -4.21 -17.81
CA TRP A 124 11.28 -4.35 -17.75
C TRP A 124 11.72 -5.25 -16.59
N ASP A 125 11.06 -5.17 -15.44
CA ASP A 125 11.24 -6.05 -14.29
C ASP A 125 11.03 -7.51 -14.68
N VAL A 126 9.93 -7.78 -15.40
CA VAL A 126 9.60 -9.13 -15.87
C VAL A 126 10.58 -9.58 -16.96
N ALA A 127 10.95 -8.69 -17.89
CA ALA A 127 11.92 -9.01 -18.94
C ALA A 127 13.30 -9.35 -18.35
N GLN A 128 13.80 -8.54 -17.41
CA GLN A 128 15.06 -8.80 -16.71
C GLN A 128 15.01 -10.08 -15.89
N LEU A 129 13.89 -10.37 -15.23
CA LEU A 129 13.72 -11.61 -14.47
C LEU A 129 13.89 -12.84 -15.38
N ILE A 130 13.35 -12.78 -16.59
CA ILE A 130 13.48 -13.80 -17.63
C ILE A 130 14.92 -13.86 -18.16
N ASP A 131 15.54 -12.72 -18.46
CA ASP A 131 16.95 -12.65 -18.91
C ASP A 131 17.89 -13.32 -17.90
N ARG A 132 17.81 -12.91 -16.63
CA ARG A 132 18.60 -13.49 -15.54
C ARG A 132 18.30 -14.97 -15.32
N ALA A 133 17.11 -15.46 -15.67
CA ALA A 133 16.78 -16.88 -15.59
C ALA A 133 17.37 -17.66 -16.79
N ASN A 134 17.31 -17.07 -17.98
CA ASN A 134 17.85 -17.62 -19.22
C ASN A 134 19.38 -17.78 -19.13
N GLU A 135 20.09 -16.76 -18.63
CA GLU A 135 21.54 -16.79 -18.43
C GLU A 135 21.93 -17.79 -17.36
N LYS A 136 21.30 -17.73 -16.17
CA LYS A 136 21.65 -18.59 -15.03
C LYS A 136 21.44 -20.08 -15.31
N HIS A 137 20.39 -20.43 -16.07
CA HIS A 137 20.03 -21.81 -16.34
C HIS A 137 20.35 -22.25 -17.78
N SER A 138 21.02 -21.40 -18.57
CA SER A 138 21.39 -21.68 -19.96
C SER A 138 20.22 -22.21 -20.80
N LEU A 139 19.05 -21.56 -20.70
CA LEU A 139 17.81 -22.04 -21.34
C LEU A 139 17.82 -21.88 -22.87
N GLY A 140 18.79 -21.14 -23.43
CA GLY A 140 18.99 -21.00 -24.87
C GLY A 140 17.89 -20.20 -25.58
N ILE A 141 17.13 -19.39 -24.85
CA ILE A 141 16.05 -18.56 -25.40
C ILE A 141 16.68 -17.41 -26.19
N LYS A 142 16.32 -17.30 -27.48
CA LYS A 142 16.78 -16.23 -28.37
C LYS A 142 16.07 -14.91 -28.05
N ASP A 143 16.69 -13.78 -28.38
CA ASP A 143 16.17 -12.45 -28.05
C ASP A 143 14.72 -12.20 -28.52
N LYS A 144 14.36 -12.64 -29.74
CA LYS A 144 12.99 -12.46 -30.27
C LYS A 144 11.95 -13.28 -29.50
N ASP A 145 12.30 -14.53 -29.18
CA ASP A 145 11.44 -15.42 -28.41
C ASP A 145 11.33 -14.94 -26.96
N ARG A 146 12.42 -14.40 -26.42
CA ARG A 146 12.45 -13.76 -25.09
C ARG A 146 11.50 -12.58 -25.02
N GLN A 147 11.53 -11.65 -25.97
CA GLN A 147 10.62 -10.49 -25.96
C GLN A 147 9.15 -10.93 -26.00
N THR A 148 8.85 -11.91 -26.85
CA THR A 148 7.49 -12.47 -26.97
C THR A 148 7.06 -13.15 -25.67
N LEU A 149 7.94 -13.95 -25.07
CA LEU A 149 7.71 -14.61 -23.78
C LEU A 149 7.52 -13.58 -22.67
N SER A 150 8.36 -12.55 -22.62
CA SER A 150 8.30 -11.50 -21.60
C SER A 150 6.99 -10.73 -21.67
N ARG A 151 6.53 -10.36 -22.87
CA ARG A 151 5.21 -9.73 -23.05
C ARG A 151 4.08 -10.63 -22.58
N LYS A 152 4.15 -11.93 -22.87
CA LYS A 152 3.12 -12.90 -22.43
C LYS A 152 3.10 -13.01 -20.90
N VAL A 153 4.26 -13.25 -20.30
CA VAL A 153 4.40 -13.40 -18.84
C VAL A 153 3.98 -12.11 -18.14
N PHE A 154 4.39 -10.95 -18.64
CA PHE A 154 4.01 -9.66 -18.07
C PHE A 154 2.50 -9.45 -18.05
N LYS A 155 1.80 -9.74 -19.16
CA LYS A 155 0.33 -9.66 -19.20
C LYS A 155 -0.32 -10.58 -18.18
N GLU A 156 0.11 -11.84 -18.13
CA GLU A 156 -0.48 -12.84 -17.22
C GLU A 156 -0.23 -12.49 -15.74
N VAL A 157 0.99 -12.06 -15.41
CA VAL A 157 1.35 -11.58 -14.08
C VAL A 157 0.49 -10.37 -13.71
N GLY A 158 0.37 -9.39 -14.61
CA GLY A 158 -0.43 -8.20 -14.38
C GLY A 158 -1.91 -8.50 -14.17
N GLU A 159 -2.49 -9.41 -14.95
CA GLU A 159 -3.87 -9.88 -14.77
C GLU A 159 -4.07 -10.57 -13.42
N ARG A 160 -3.13 -11.44 -13.00
CA ARG A 160 -3.20 -12.13 -11.70
C ARG A 160 -3.09 -11.14 -10.54
N LEU A 161 -2.15 -10.20 -10.59
CA LEU A 161 -1.96 -9.17 -9.56
C LEU A 161 -3.18 -8.25 -9.46
N LYS A 162 -3.69 -7.77 -10.60
CA LYS A 162 -4.92 -6.96 -10.64
C LYS A 162 -6.09 -7.71 -10.03
N LYS A 163 -6.32 -8.95 -10.44
CA LYS A 163 -7.41 -9.79 -9.89
C LYS A 163 -7.24 -9.99 -8.38
N SER A 164 -6.02 -10.23 -7.91
CA SER A 164 -5.74 -10.37 -6.48
C SER A 164 -6.11 -9.09 -5.71
N ARG A 165 -5.72 -7.92 -6.23
CA ARG A 165 -6.04 -6.64 -5.61
C ARG A 165 -7.54 -6.32 -5.66
N ASP A 166 -8.21 -6.65 -6.78
CA ASP A 166 -9.65 -6.48 -6.91
C ASP A 166 -10.42 -7.37 -5.91
N THR A 167 -9.96 -8.61 -5.70
CA THR A 167 -10.54 -9.51 -4.70
C THR A 167 -10.31 -8.98 -3.28
N GLU A 168 -9.08 -8.58 -2.95
CA GLU A 168 -8.72 -7.97 -1.67
C GLU A 168 -9.60 -6.75 -1.38
N TRP A 169 -9.72 -5.84 -2.36
CA TRP A 169 -10.56 -4.65 -2.26
C TRP A 169 -12.03 -4.99 -1.99
N ARG A 170 -12.61 -5.97 -2.71
CA ARG A 170 -14.00 -6.39 -2.51
C ARG A 170 -14.23 -6.98 -1.12
N GLN A 171 -13.28 -7.75 -0.61
CA GLN A 171 -13.36 -8.32 0.73
C GLN A 171 -13.30 -7.23 1.80
N LEU A 172 -12.40 -6.25 1.67
CA LEU A 172 -12.33 -5.09 2.58
C LEU A 172 -13.57 -4.20 2.51
N LEU A 173 -14.18 -4.05 1.32
CA LEU A 173 -15.36 -3.21 1.13
C LEU A 173 -16.63 -3.82 1.76
N THR A 174 -16.64 -5.12 2.03
CA THR A 174 -17.83 -5.81 2.57
C THR A 174 -18.26 -5.25 3.93
N ASP A 175 -17.32 -4.69 4.71
CA ASP A 175 -17.59 -4.08 6.01
C ASP A 175 -18.47 -2.81 5.93
N TYR A 176 -18.53 -2.14 4.78
CA TYR A 176 -19.34 -0.93 4.59
C TYR A 176 -20.79 -1.20 4.18
N SER A 177 -21.12 -2.44 3.82
CA SER A 177 -22.50 -2.81 3.50
C SER A 177 -23.27 -3.01 4.81
N LYS A 178 -23.85 -1.93 5.33
CA LYS A 178 -24.56 -1.89 6.63
C LYS A 178 -25.70 -2.92 6.72
N ASP A 179 -26.21 -3.41 5.58
CA ASP A 179 -27.23 -4.46 5.55
C ASP A 179 -27.17 -5.29 4.24
N PRO A 180 -26.63 -6.52 4.27
CA PRO A 180 -26.57 -7.39 3.08
C PRO A 180 -27.95 -7.88 2.62
N THR A 181 -29.01 -7.61 3.38
CA THR A 181 -30.40 -7.99 3.05
C THR A 181 -31.15 -6.90 2.30
N LYS A 182 -30.60 -5.68 2.22
CA LYS A 182 -31.26 -4.55 1.56
C LYS A 182 -31.05 -4.62 0.05
N GLU A 183 -32.13 -4.93 -0.67
CA GLU A 183 -32.13 -4.93 -2.14
C GLU A 183 -31.96 -3.51 -2.71
N ASP A 184 -31.37 -3.42 -3.90
CA ASP A 184 -31.19 -2.14 -4.62
C ASP A 184 -32.56 -1.54 -5.00
N PRO A 185 -32.92 -0.34 -4.49
CA PRO A 185 -34.18 0.33 -4.81
C PRO A 185 -34.40 0.59 -6.31
N ALA A 186 -33.33 0.71 -7.09
CA ALA A 186 -33.43 0.91 -8.54
C ALA A 186 -33.90 -0.34 -9.30
N LEU A 187 -33.99 -1.51 -8.64
CA LEU A 187 -34.62 -2.70 -9.22
C LEU A 187 -36.15 -2.60 -9.22
N THR A 188 -36.72 -1.99 -8.18
CA THR A 188 -38.17 -1.82 -8.03
C THR A 188 -38.69 -0.54 -8.68
N GLU A 189 -37.89 0.53 -8.70
CA GLU A 189 -38.31 1.84 -9.18
C GLU A 189 -37.77 2.17 -10.59
N PRO A 190 -38.63 2.20 -11.64
CA PRO A 190 -38.18 2.41 -13.01
C PRO A 190 -37.64 3.84 -13.26
N LEU A 191 -38.20 4.86 -12.61
CA LEU A 191 -37.75 6.25 -12.76
C LEU A 191 -36.33 6.46 -12.20
N LEU A 192 -36.04 5.83 -11.06
CA LEU A 192 -34.70 5.85 -10.46
C LEU A 192 -33.69 5.14 -11.37
N LYS A 193 -34.07 3.99 -11.92
CA LYS A 193 -33.26 3.25 -12.89
C LYS A 193 -32.94 4.06 -14.15
N GLU A 194 -33.91 4.78 -14.72
CA GLU A 194 -33.67 5.66 -15.86
C GLU A 194 -32.73 6.82 -15.51
N THR A 195 -32.89 7.39 -14.31
CA THR A 195 -32.00 8.45 -13.82
C THR A 195 -30.56 7.95 -13.68
N PHE A 196 -30.36 6.76 -13.13
CA PHE A 196 -29.03 6.14 -13.03
C PHE A 196 -28.43 5.81 -14.39
N LYS A 197 -29.23 5.37 -15.38
CA LYS A 197 -28.74 5.19 -16.75
C LYS A 197 -28.22 6.49 -17.35
N LYS A 198 -28.99 7.58 -17.23
CA LYS A 198 -28.56 8.91 -17.72
C LYS A 198 -27.30 9.39 -17.00
N SER A 199 -27.22 9.20 -15.68
CA SER A 199 -26.04 9.54 -14.89
C SER A 199 -24.81 8.73 -15.30
N LEU A 200 -24.98 7.43 -15.59
CA LEU A 200 -23.91 6.56 -16.08
C LEU A 200 -23.38 7.02 -17.45
N GLU A 201 -24.29 7.31 -18.40
CA GLU A 201 -23.93 7.82 -19.73
C GLU A 201 -23.20 9.17 -19.63
N GLU A 202 -23.68 10.07 -18.77
CA GLU A 202 -23.03 11.36 -18.52
C GLU A 202 -21.65 11.20 -17.88
N GLY A 203 -21.50 10.32 -16.89
CA GLY A 203 -20.23 10.04 -16.24
C GLY A 203 -19.20 9.43 -17.21
N GLN A 204 -19.63 8.50 -18.06
CA GLN A 204 -18.78 7.93 -19.11
C GLN A 204 -18.34 8.98 -20.11
N ARG A 205 -19.25 9.84 -20.57
CA ARG A 205 -18.91 10.94 -21.47
C ARG A 205 -17.87 11.88 -20.85
N LYS A 206 -18.09 12.33 -19.60
CA LYS A 206 -17.14 13.21 -18.89
C LYS A 206 -15.75 12.60 -18.75
N LEU A 207 -15.65 11.29 -18.48
CA LEU A 207 -14.36 10.59 -18.40
C LEU A 207 -13.66 10.54 -19.75
N THR A 208 -14.39 10.22 -20.82
CA THR A 208 -13.84 10.20 -22.18
C THR A 208 -13.38 11.58 -22.63
N ASP A 209 -14.21 12.61 -22.44
CA ASP A 209 -13.89 14.01 -22.78
C ASP A 209 -12.61 14.46 -22.08
N LEU A 210 -12.45 14.11 -20.80
CA LEU A 210 -11.25 14.40 -20.02
C LEU A 210 -10.02 13.68 -20.60
N PHE A 211 -10.13 12.39 -20.95
CA PHE A 211 -9.00 11.67 -21.55
C PHE A 211 -8.59 12.28 -22.89
N GLU A 212 -9.55 12.62 -23.75
CA GLU A 212 -9.29 13.25 -25.04
C GLU A 212 -8.64 14.64 -24.89
N GLU A 213 -9.03 15.42 -23.87
CA GLU A 213 -8.41 16.70 -23.55
C GLU A 213 -6.90 16.52 -23.26
N TYR A 214 -6.54 15.57 -22.40
CA TYR A 214 -5.14 15.33 -22.02
C TYR A 214 -4.31 14.70 -23.15
N VAL A 215 -4.90 13.82 -23.98
CA VAL A 215 -4.24 13.31 -25.20
C VAL A 215 -3.95 14.46 -26.16
N SER A 216 -4.95 15.31 -26.43
CA SER A 216 -4.80 16.47 -27.31
C SER A 216 -3.76 17.47 -26.80
N ARG A 217 -3.64 17.61 -25.48
CA ARG A 217 -2.62 18.47 -24.85
C ARG A 217 -1.22 17.92 -25.04
N GLN A 218 -1.04 16.61 -24.85
CA GLN A 218 0.24 15.94 -25.05
C GLN A 218 0.73 16.02 -26.50
N GLU A 219 -0.18 15.87 -27.48
CA GLU A 219 0.15 16.01 -28.90
C GLU A 219 0.62 17.43 -29.24
N LYS A 220 -0.10 18.46 -28.76
CA LYS A 220 0.27 19.86 -28.99
C LYS A 220 1.61 20.25 -28.36
N GLU A 221 1.94 19.69 -27.19
CA GLU A 221 3.23 19.91 -26.53
C GLU A 221 4.37 19.17 -27.24
N SER A 222 4.11 18.00 -27.81
CA SER A 222 5.07 17.23 -28.62
C SER A 222 5.41 17.93 -29.94
N ASP A 223 4.43 18.54 -30.60
CA ASP A 223 4.61 19.25 -31.87
C ASP A 223 5.35 20.59 -31.74
N GLY A 224 5.48 21.12 -30.51
CA GLY A 224 6.23 22.35 -30.22
C GLY A 224 7.74 22.17 -29.97
N SER A 225 8.24 20.92 -29.94
CA SER A 225 9.63 20.60 -29.56
C SER A 225 10.53 20.16 -30.73
N CYS A 226 10.08 20.29 -31.97
CA CYS A 226 10.84 19.90 -33.15
C CYS A 226 10.91 21.00 -34.22
N ASP A 227 11.23 22.24 -33.82
CA ASP A 227 11.79 23.22 -34.77
C ASP A 227 13.27 23.46 -34.44
N SER A 228 14.11 22.62 -35.03
CA SER A 228 15.50 22.94 -35.29
C SER A 228 15.70 22.99 -36.81
N SER A 229 15.25 24.06 -37.45
CA SER A 229 15.90 24.55 -38.67
C SER A 229 16.29 26.02 -38.53
N LEU A 230 17.60 26.21 -38.51
CA LEU A 230 18.32 27.44 -38.75
C LEU A 230 17.76 28.20 -39.95
N ASP A 231 17.45 29.49 -39.76
CA ASP A 231 17.78 30.53 -40.74
C ASP A 231 18.06 31.84 -40.00
N GLU A 232 19.27 32.35 -40.17
CA GLU A 232 19.70 33.68 -39.78
C GLU A 232 18.95 34.74 -40.62
N GLU A 233 18.56 35.86 -40.01
CA GLU A 233 19.04 37.22 -40.37
C GLU A 233 18.32 38.32 -39.55
N THR A 234 19.13 38.96 -38.69
CA THR A 234 19.22 40.42 -38.42
C THR A 234 17.99 41.23 -37.95
N GLU A 235 17.98 41.70 -36.69
CA GLU A 235 18.50 43.02 -36.28
C GLU A 235 18.16 43.40 -34.82
N ALA A 236 19.18 43.93 -34.14
CA ALA A 236 19.26 44.76 -32.93
C ALA A 236 18.13 44.79 -31.86
N THR A 237 18.45 44.35 -30.63
CA THR A 237 18.88 45.22 -29.49
C THR A 237 18.76 44.46 -28.14
N GLY A 238 19.77 44.60 -27.26
CA GLY A 238 19.52 44.57 -25.80
C GLY A 238 20.09 43.44 -24.91
N SER A 239 21.39 43.16 -25.02
CA SER A 239 22.35 42.87 -23.92
C SER A 239 21.97 42.01 -22.67
N SER A 240 22.74 40.91 -22.52
CA SER A 240 23.34 40.37 -21.26
C SER A 240 22.40 39.61 -20.29
N SER A 241 22.70 38.43 -19.70
CA SER A 241 23.99 37.80 -19.39
C SER A 241 23.85 36.28 -19.21
N LYS A 242 24.78 35.54 -19.81
CA LYS A 242 25.15 34.14 -19.53
C LYS A 242 25.51 33.90 -18.06
N LYS A 243 25.09 32.75 -17.50
CA LYS A 243 26.07 31.80 -16.94
C LYS A 243 25.55 30.36 -16.95
N ARG A 244 26.15 29.57 -17.86
CA ARG A 244 26.20 28.10 -17.89
C ARG A 244 27.07 27.55 -16.74
N ARG A 245 26.80 26.30 -16.34
CA ARG A 245 27.73 25.14 -16.24
C ARG A 245 27.11 24.11 -15.29
N GLU A 246 27.24 22.80 -15.45
CA GLU A 246 27.72 21.89 -16.49
C GLU A 246 27.33 20.49 -15.97
N GLU A 247 26.99 19.57 -16.86
CA GLU A 247 26.89 18.14 -16.57
C GLU A 247 28.26 17.56 -16.20
N GLU A 248 28.29 16.58 -15.31
CA GLU A 248 29.28 15.50 -15.34
C GLU A 248 28.57 14.16 -15.17
N GLY A 249 28.68 13.32 -16.20
CA GLY A 249 28.35 11.90 -16.14
C GLY A 249 29.46 11.11 -15.46
N GLY A 250 29.07 9.98 -14.87
CA GLY A 250 29.99 9.01 -14.26
C GLY A 250 29.38 7.61 -14.32
N SER A 251 29.84 6.83 -15.31
CA SER A 251 29.59 5.40 -15.47
C SER A 251 30.60 4.63 -14.63
N GLU A 252 30.17 3.73 -13.74
CA GLU A 252 30.97 2.57 -13.35
C GLU A 252 30.11 1.31 -13.14
N ARG A 253 30.60 0.19 -13.69
CA ARG A 253 30.04 -1.16 -13.60
C ARG A 253 30.62 -1.91 -12.38
N GLU A 254 29.72 -2.67 -11.75
CA GLU A 254 29.85 -3.98 -11.07
C GLU A 254 31.05 -4.33 -10.19
N LYS A 255 30.73 -4.82 -8.97
CA LYS A 255 31.27 -6.07 -8.43
C LYS A 255 30.29 -6.74 -7.46
N ASP A 256 30.40 -8.06 -7.48
CA ASP A 256 29.52 -9.10 -6.96
C ASP A 256 29.72 -9.43 -5.45
N GLU A 257 28.68 -10.06 -4.91
CA GLU A 257 28.39 -10.72 -3.62
C GLU A 257 29.40 -10.82 -2.45
N SER A 258 28.86 -10.65 -1.22
CA SER A 258 28.90 -11.71 -0.19
C SER A 258 27.87 -11.52 0.94
N ASP A 259 27.19 -12.61 1.27
CA ASP A 259 26.39 -12.87 2.47
C ASP A 259 27.18 -12.61 3.77
N THR A 260 26.60 -11.87 4.73
CA THR A 260 26.59 -12.25 6.16
C THR A 260 25.57 -11.45 6.98
N ASN A 261 24.58 -12.19 7.49
CA ASN A 261 24.08 -12.21 8.88
C ASN A 261 23.97 -10.89 9.71
N GLY A 262 22.72 -10.44 9.86
CA GLY A 262 22.08 -10.01 11.11
C GLY A 262 22.84 -9.20 12.16
N THR A 263 22.45 -7.93 12.30
CA THR A 263 22.28 -7.27 13.61
C THR A 263 21.18 -6.21 13.52
N ASN A 264 20.19 -6.33 14.41
CA ASN A 264 19.16 -5.34 14.67
C ASN A 264 19.80 -4.06 15.22
N ASP A 265 19.66 -2.93 14.52
CA ASP A 265 19.87 -1.62 15.11
C ASP A 265 18.52 -1.03 15.56
N VAL A 266 18.44 -0.86 16.87
CA VAL A 266 17.33 -0.27 17.62
C VAL A 266 17.40 1.24 17.44
N ILE A 267 16.48 1.81 16.65
CA ILE A 267 16.27 3.26 16.65
C ILE A 267 15.47 3.60 17.92
N VAL A 268 16.18 4.16 18.91
CA VAL A 268 15.60 4.76 20.11
C VAL A 268 15.03 6.14 19.73
N MET A 269 13.72 6.22 19.55
CA MET A 269 13.01 7.50 19.48
C MET A 269 12.39 7.79 20.86
N GLY A 270 12.84 8.88 21.48
CA GLY A 270 12.50 9.28 22.83
C GLY A 270 11.01 9.59 22.99
N ASN A 271 10.45 9.06 24.08
CA ASN A 271 9.10 9.37 24.54
C ASN A 271 9.01 10.83 25.02
N LYS A 272 8.16 11.63 24.39
CA LYS A 272 7.50 12.78 25.04
C LYS A 272 6.00 12.53 25.01
N THR A 273 5.48 12.06 26.14
CA THR A 273 4.06 11.99 26.43
C THR A 273 3.60 13.36 26.93
N GLU A 274 2.87 14.10 26.10
CA GLU A 274 1.97 15.14 26.59
C GLU A 274 0.54 14.57 26.53
N HIS A 275 0.01 14.25 27.70
CA HIS A 275 -1.37 13.83 27.88
C HIS A 275 -2.26 15.08 27.90
N GLU A 276 -3.00 15.35 26.82
CA GLU A 276 -4.14 16.25 26.88
C GLU A 276 -5.42 15.42 27.05
N VAL A 277 -6.01 15.52 28.24
CA VAL A 277 -7.29 14.92 28.59
C VAL A 277 -8.37 15.86 28.09
N ILE A 278 -9.07 15.50 27.02
CA ILE A 278 -10.27 16.23 26.59
C ILE A 278 -11.44 15.71 27.44
N VAL A 279 -11.85 16.52 28.41
CA VAL A 279 -13.11 16.37 29.13
C VAL A 279 -14.19 17.02 28.26
N ILE A 280 -15.13 16.23 27.76
CA ILE A 280 -16.37 16.76 27.18
C ILE A 280 -17.36 16.84 28.33
N SER A 281 -17.74 18.06 28.69
CA SER A 281 -18.84 18.33 29.61
C SER A 281 -20.16 18.10 28.88
N ASP A 282 -21.04 17.30 29.47
CA ASP A 282 -22.46 17.29 29.12
C ASP A 282 -23.08 18.60 29.64
N GLU A 283 -23.70 19.38 28.77
CA GLU A 283 -24.63 20.46 29.16
C GLU A 283 -26.06 20.03 28.80
N ASP A 284 -26.97 20.36 29.72
CA ASP A 284 -28.39 20.00 29.83
C ASP A 284 -29.29 20.35 28.63
#